data_AF-A0A923VEQ6-F1
#
_entry.id   AF-A0A923VEQ6-F1
#
_cell.length_a   1.000
_cell.length_b   1.000
_cell.length_c   1.000
_cell.angle_alpha   90.00
_cell.angle_beta   90.00
_cell.angle_gamma   90.00
#
_symmetry.space_group_name_H-M   'P 1'
#
loop_
_entity.id
_entity.type
_entity.pdbx_description
1 polymer ?
#
loop_
_entity_poly.entity_id
_entity_poly.type
_entity_poly.pdbx_seq_one_letter_code
_entity_poly.pdbx_strand_id
1 'polypeptide(L)' 'ALGKREATSGVKFLQELFKVPLTSNSLAAGAMGFGRSGALKLIERFTALEILKPLDENVKYGKSYAYADYINIFKD' A
#
# COMPACT_ATOMS: atom_id res chain seq x y z
N ALA A 1 3.78 10.07 20.86
CA ALA A 1 4.23 10.78 19.63
C ALA A 1 4.32 9.89 18.38
N LEU A 2 4.67 8.59 18.47
CA LEU A 2 4.79 7.70 17.30
C LEU A 2 3.48 7.50 16.52
N GLY A 3 2.36 7.20 17.18
CA GLY A 3 1.09 6.91 16.50
C GLY A 3 0.56 8.04 15.62
N LYS A 4 0.85 9.32 15.94
CA LYS A 4 0.42 10.47 15.12
C LYS A 4 1.09 10.48 13.75
N ARG A 5 2.39 10.13 13.67
CA ARG A 5 3.16 10.09 12.41
C ARG A 5 2.73 8.91 11.53
N GLU A 6 2.46 7.76 12.15
CA GLU A 6 1.98 6.57 11.44
C GLU A 6 0.56 6.78 10.90
N ALA A 7 -0.32 7.43 11.67
CA ALA A 7 -1.64 7.84 11.20
C ALA A 7 -1.55 8.80 10.02
N THR A 8 -0.72 9.84 10.09
CA THR A 8 -0.54 10.80 8.99
C THR A 8 0.00 10.15 7.72
N SER A 9 1.00 9.28 7.83
CA SER A 9 1.54 8.56 6.66
C SER A 9 0.55 7.56 6.09
N GLY A 10 -0.24 6.88 6.94
CA GLY A 10 -1.33 6.02 6.51
C GLY A 10 -2.37 6.76 5.68
N VAL A 11 -2.88 7.89 6.18
CA VAL A 11 -3.88 8.68 5.44
C VAL A 11 -3.35 9.13 4.07
N LYS A 12 -2.10 9.62 4.02
CA LYS A 12 -1.47 10.03 2.76
C LYS A 12 -1.34 8.87 1.77
N PHE A 13 -0.94 7.69 2.24
CA PHE A 13 -0.81 6.53 1.36
C PHE A 13 -2.16 6.03 0.86
N LEU A 14 -3.18 6.03 1.73
CA LEU A 14 -4.55 5.69 1.32
C LEU A 14 -5.09 6.66 0.26
N GLN A 15 -4.84 7.96 0.40
CA GLN A 15 -5.16 8.97 -0.62
C GLN A 15 -4.47 8.68 -1.96
N GLU A 16 -3.24 8.19 -1.93
CA GLU A 16 -2.53 7.80 -3.14
C GLU A 16 -3.14 6.55 -3.78
N LEU A 17 -3.53 5.56 -2.99
CA LEU A 17 -4.20 4.35 -3.48
C LEU A 17 -5.55 4.64 -4.15
N PHE A 18 -6.26 5.70 -3.74
CA PHE A 18 -7.48 6.12 -4.44
C PHE A 18 -7.21 6.64 -5.87
N LYS A 19 -6.01 7.16 -6.14
CA LYS A 19 -5.60 7.58 -7.50
C LYS A 19 -5.02 6.43 -8.29
N VAL A 20 -4.15 5.64 -7.65
CA VAL A 20 -3.44 4.51 -8.25
C VAL A 20 -3.62 3.30 -7.34
N PRO A 21 -4.63 2.45 -7.58
CA PRO A 21 -4.98 1.37 -6.66
C PRO A 21 -4.05 0.16 -6.75
N LEU A 22 -3.01 0.22 -7.59
CA LEU A 22 -1.97 -0.78 -7.72
C LEU A 22 -0.66 -0.22 -7.18
N THR A 23 0.04 -0.98 -6.36
CA THR A 23 1.29 -0.53 -5.75
C THR A 23 2.29 -1.66 -5.57
N SER A 24 3.52 -1.30 -5.25
CA SER A 24 4.61 -2.20 -4.91
C SER A 24 5.53 -1.50 -3.92
N ASN A 25 6.51 -2.19 -3.34
CA ASN A 25 7.41 -1.56 -2.38
C ASN A 25 8.21 -0.39 -2.98
N SER A 26 8.62 -0.49 -4.25
CA SER A 26 9.33 0.60 -4.94
C SER A 26 8.40 1.77 -5.24
N LEU A 27 7.17 1.51 -5.67
CA LEU A 27 6.18 2.56 -5.94
C LEU A 27 5.77 3.29 -4.65
N ALA A 28 5.49 2.56 -3.57
CA ALA A 28 5.18 3.14 -2.27
C ALA A 28 6.36 3.95 -1.71
N ALA A 29 7.60 3.47 -1.87
CA ALA A 29 8.79 4.22 -1.47
C ALA A 29 8.90 5.55 -2.20
N GLY A 30 8.72 5.54 -3.53
CA GLY A 30 8.75 6.75 -4.36
C GLY A 30 7.63 7.72 -3.99
N ALA A 31 6.37 7.24 -3.96
CA ALA A 31 5.20 8.08 -3.70
C ALA A 31 5.22 8.72 -2.31
N MET A 32 5.74 8.00 -1.30
CA MET A 32 5.75 8.46 0.09
C MET A 32 7.05 9.16 0.49
N GLY A 33 8.07 9.18 -0.39
CA GLY A 33 9.41 9.67 -0.06
C GLY A 33 10.09 8.86 1.04
N PHE A 34 9.79 7.56 1.13
CA PHE A 34 10.29 6.67 2.17
C PHE A 34 11.50 5.88 1.68
N GLY A 35 12.37 5.51 2.62
CA GLY A 35 13.33 4.44 2.39
C GLY A 35 12.61 3.10 2.19
N ARG A 36 13.27 2.15 1.53
CA ARG A 36 12.73 0.82 1.19
C ARG A 36 12.12 0.07 2.38
N SER A 37 12.74 0.16 3.56
CA SER A 37 12.24 -0.47 4.79
C SER A 37 11.00 0.23 5.37
N GLY A 38 10.92 1.55 5.24
CA GLY A 38 9.75 2.33 5.66
C GLY A 38 8.53 2.05 4.78
N ALA A 39 8.74 1.96 3.47
CA ALA A 39 7.72 1.56 2.52
C ALA A 39 7.25 0.12 2.75
N LEU A 40 8.17 -0.81 3.07
CA LEU A 40 7.81 -2.19 3.36
C LEU A 40 6.90 -2.29 4.57
N LYS A 41 7.26 -1.63 5.68
CA LYS A 41 6.43 -1.57 6.90
C LYS A 41 5.06 -0.93 6.66
N LEU A 42 4.99 0.05 5.76
CA LEU A 42 3.73 0.68 5.37
C LEU A 42 2.83 -0.31 4.60
N ILE A 43 3.40 -1.03 3.62
CA ILE A 43 2.68 -2.07 2.88
C ILE A 43 2.22 -3.19 3.81
N GLU A 44 3.11 -3.72 4.65
CA GLU A 44 2.78 -4.79 5.61
C GLU A 44 1.61 -4.40 6.51
N ARG A 45 1.58 -3.15 6.98
CA ARG A 45 0.45 -2.64 7.77
C ARG A 45 -0.84 -2.58 6.95
N PHE A 46 -0.79 -2.11 5.71
CA PHE A 46 -1.97 -2.03 4.85
C PHE A 46 -2.49 -3.41 4.45
N THR A 47 -1.61 -4.40 4.30
CA THR A 47 -1.98 -5.79 4.08
C THR A 47 -2.56 -6.42 5.34
N ALA A 48 -2.00 -6.15 6.52
CA ALA A 48 -2.54 -6.61 7.79
C ALA A 48 -3.93 -6.02 8.10
N LEU A 49 -4.23 -4.82 7.57
CA LEU A 49 -5.54 -4.18 7.63
C LEU A 49 -6.47 -4.61 6.48
N GLU A 50 -6.05 -5.58 5.65
CA GLU A 50 -6.77 -6.10 4.48
C GLU A 50 -7.10 -5.08 3.38
N ILE A 51 -6.56 -3.86 3.48
CA ILE A 51 -6.70 -2.81 2.46
C ILE A 51 -5.93 -3.20 1.19
N LEU A 52 -4.70 -3.71 1.35
CA LEU A 52 -3.87 -4.18 0.23
C LEU A 52 -3.82 -5.70 0.17
N LYS A 53 -4.20 -6.25 -0.98
CA LYS A 53 -4.12 -7.69 -1.27
C LYS A 53 -3.02 -7.95 -2.30
N PRO A 54 -2.15 -8.97 -2.13
CA PRO A 54 -1.17 -9.31 -3.16
C PRO A 54 -1.89 -9.68 -4.46
N LEU A 55 -1.35 -9.24 -5.60
CA LEU A 55 -1.89 -9.62 -6.91
C LEU A 55 -1.60 -11.09 -7.25
N ASP A 56 -0.46 -11.60 -6.79
CA ASP A 56 -0.06 -13.00 -6.91
C ASP A 56 0.65 -13.42 -5.62
N GLU A 57 0.10 -14.43 -4.95
CA GLU A 57 0.62 -14.96 -3.70
C GLU A 57 1.92 -15.78 -3.89
N ASN A 58 2.15 -16.28 -5.10
CA ASN A 58 3.28 -17.16 -5.41
C ASN A 58 4.57 -16.38 -5.73
N VAL A 59 4.47 -15.08 -5.96
CA VAL A 59 5.63 -14.24 -6.31
C VAL A 59 6.44 -13.90 -5.06
N LYS A 60 7.69 -14.38 -5.00
CA LYS A 60 8.61 -14.07 -3.89
C LYS A 60 9.23 -12.67 -3.95
N TYR A 61 9.52 -12.16 -5.15
CA TYR A 61 10.22 -10.89 -5.35
C TYR A 61 9.44 -9.96 -6.27
N GLY A 62 9.52 -8.65 -6.03
CA GLY A 62 8.78 -7.67 -6.84
C GLY A 62 7.28 -7.76 -6.64
N LYS A 63 6.83 -8.14 -5.44
CA LYS A 63 5.41 -8.24 -5.10
C LYS A 63 4.69 -6.93 -5.40
N SER A 64 3.57 -7.08 -6.09
CA SER A 64 2.61 -6.02 -6.36
C SER A 64 1.32 -6.30 -5.58
N TYR A 65 0.67 -5.23 -5.17
CA TYR A 65 -0.50 -5.25 -4.32
C TYR A 65 -1.59 -4.38 -4.93
N ALA A 66 -2.83 -4.78 -4.73
CA ALA A 66 -4.00 -4.05 -5.16
C ALA A 66 -4.84 -3.62 -3.96
N TYR A 67 -5.38 -2.41 -4.02
CA TYR A 67 -6.52 -2.02 -3.22
C TYR A 67 -7.78 -2.65 -3.83
N ALA A 68 -7.90 -3.97 -3.64
CA ALA A 68 -8.87 -4.79 -4.36
C ALA A 68 -10.31 -4.34 -4.12
N ASP A 69 -10.63 -3.97 -2.87
CA ASP A 69 -11.98 -3.55 -2.50
C ASP A 69 -12.39 -2.27 -3.24
N TYR A 70 -11.46 -1.32 -3.41
CA TYR A 70 -11.71 -0.13 -4.21
C TYR A 70 -11.89 -0.44 -5.71
N ILE A 71 -11.04 -1.29 -6.28
CA ILE A 71 -11.16 -1.70 -7.70
C ILE A 71 -12.50 -2.39 -7.94
N ASN A 72 -12.96 -3.22 -7.00
CA ASN A 72 -14.20 -3.97 -7.14
C ASN A 72 -15.45 -3.07 -7.16
N ILE A 73 -15.39 -1.83 -6.66
CA ILE A 73 -16.50 -0.85 -6.77
C ILE A 73 -16.80 -0.51 -8.24
N PHE A 74 -15.82 -0.66 -9.14
CA PHE A 74 -15.96 -0.31 -10.56
C PHE A 74 -16.14 -1.53 -11.47
N LYS A 75 -16.30 -2.74 -10.91
CA LYS A 75 -16.44 -3.98 -11.70
C LYS A 75 -17.89 -4.31 -12.07
N ASP A 76 -18.76 -3.31 -12.06
CA ASP A 76 -20.16 -3.39 -12.48
C ASP A 76 -20.37 -2.78 -13.88
#